data_AF-A0A6P0TZY9-F1
#
_entry.id   AF-A0A6P0TZY9-F1
#
_cell.length_a   1.000
_cell.length_b   1.000
_cell.length_c   1.000
_cell.angle_alpha   90.00
_cell.angle_beta   90.00
_cell.angle_gamma   90.00
#
_symmetry.space_group_name_H-M   'P 1'
#
loop_
_entity.id
_entity.type
_entity.pdbx_description
1 polymer ?
#
loop_
_entity_poly.entity_id
_entity_poly.type
_entity_poly.pdbx_seq_one_letter_code
_entity_poly.pdbx_strand_id
1 'polypeptide(L)'
;LKQIAKKLGFSRIKLEGKQHVVLETPMEEPAWNLLKDKLPGHLKSRFVFSKGKVTVRGLGVLSADKQLESLIDWLSKMEGALVINN
;
A
#
# COMPACT_ATOMS: atom_id res chain seq x y z
N LEU A 1 -11.26 3.41 -1.38
CA LEU A 1 -10.13 2.62 -0.85
C LEU A 1 -10.09 1.17 -1.34
N LYS A 2 -11.00 0.26 -0.91
CA LYS A 2 -10.92 -1.19 -1.23
C LYS A 2 -10.77 -1.51 -2.74
N GLN A 3 -11.47 -0.77 -3.60
CA GLN A 3 -11.38 -0.95 -5.05
C GLN A 3 -9.99 -0.62 -5.62
N ILE A 4 -9.38 0.49 -5.19
CA ILE A 4 -8.03 0.91 -5.60
C ILE A 4 -7.02 -0.14 -5.14
N ALA A 5 -7.10 -0.55 -3.87
CA ALA A 5 -6.22 -1.58 -3.31
C ALA A 5 -6.29 -2.90 -4.10
N LYS A 6 -7.50 -3.36 -4.47
CA LYS A 6 -7.69 -4.58 -5.27
C LYS A 6 -7.05 -4.47 -6.67
N LYS A 7 -7.20 -3.33 -7.36
CA LYS A 7 -6.57 -3.09 -8.67
C LYS A 7 -5.04 -3.17 -8.61
N LEU A 8 -4.47 -2.79 -7.47
CA LEU A 8 -3.02 -2.84 -7.23
C LEU A 8 -2.55 -4.19 -6.68
N GLY A 9 -3.40 -5.22 -6.63
CA GLY A 9 -3.03 -6.54 -6.15
C GLY A 9 -3.01 -6.71 -4.62
N PHE A 10 -3.62 -5.81 -3.85
CA PHE A 10 -3.81 -5.99 -2.40
C PHE A 10 -5.15 -6.69 -2.12
N SER A 11 -5.09 -7.77 -1.34
CA SER A 11 -6.25 -8.62 -1.01
C SER A 11 -6.98 -8.17 0.25
N ARG A 12 -6.27 -7.63 1.25
CA ARG A 12 -6.84 -7.15 2.52
C ARG A 12 -6.09 -5.95 3.09
N ILE A 13 -6.78 -5.16 3.90
CA ILE A 13 -6.23 -4.03 4.67
C ILE A 13 -6.55 -4.29 6.14
N LYS A 14 -5.55 -4.29 7.01
CA LYS A 14 -5.67 -4.56 8.44
C LYS A 14 -4.88 -3.54 9.26
N LEU A 15 -5.31 -3.29 10.49
CA LEU A 15 -4.47 -2.60 11.46
C LEU A 15 -3.54 -3.62 12.13
N GLU A 16 -2.26 -3.26 12.24
CA GLU A 16 -1.25 -4.04 12.98
C GLU A 16 -0.84 -3.22 14.20
N GLY A 17 -1.37 -3.64 15.36
CA GLY A 17 -1.25 -2.89 16.60
C GLY A 17 -1.88 -1.50 16.49
N LYS A 18 -1.32 -0.54 17.25
CA LYS A 18 -1.79 0.86 17.27
C LYS A 18 -1.08 1.79 16.27
N GLN A 19 -0.05 1.31 15.58
CA GLN A 19 0.85 2.20 14.83
C GLN A 19 0.89 1.93 13.32
N HIS A 20 0.52 0.74 12.85
CA HIS A 20 0.78 0.32 11.47
C HIS A 20 -0.47 -0.18 10.77
N VAL A 21 -0.46 -0.07 9.44
CA VAL A 21 -1.46 -0.69 8.57
C VAL A 21 -0.77 -1.75 7.74
N VAL A 22 -1.35 -2.94 7.66
CA VAL A 22 -0.88 -4.05 6.83
C VAL A 22 -1.78 -4.19 5.61
N LEU A 23 -1.15 -4.23 4.44
CA LEU A 23 -1.77 -4.55 3.16
C LEU A 23 -1.34 -5.96 2.77
N GLU A 24 -2.24 -6.94 2.85
CA GLU A 24 -1.95 -8.31 2.42
C GLU A 24 -1.94 -8.38 0.89
N THR A 25 -1.01 -9.15 0.32
CA THR A 25 -0.88 -9.29 -1.13
C THR A 25 -0.23 -10.61 -1.51
N PRO A 26 -0.66 -11.26 -2.61
CA PRO A 26 0.07 -12.38 -3.20
C PRO A 26 1.26 -11.93 -4.07
N MET A 27 1.49 -10.62 -4.23
CA MET A 27 2.57 -10.09 -5.05
C MET A 27 3.95 -10.43 -4.45
N GLU A 28 4.89 -10.70 -5.34
CA GLU A 28 6.31 -10.82 -5.03
C GLU A 28 7.02 -9.46 -5.14
N GLU A 29 8.26 -9.41 -4.62
CA GLU A 29 9.06 -8.18 -4.55
C GLU A 29 9.19 -7.43 -5.90
N PRO A 30 9.38 -8.07 -7.06
CA PRO A 30 9.47 -7.36 -8.34
C PRO A 30 8.22 -6.55 -8.68
N ALA A 31 7.02 -7.13 -8.47
CA ALA A 31 5.75 -6.43 -8.71
C ALA A 31 5.55 -5.29 -7.71
N TRP A 32 5.91 -5.52 -6.45
CA TRP A 32 5.88 -4.47 -5.43
C TRP A 32 6.80 -3.29 -5.79
N ASN A 33 8.02 -3.55 -6.31
CA ASN A 33 8.97 -2.49 -6.65
C ASN A 33 8.42 -1.55 -7.74
N LEU A 34 7.68 -2.08 -8.73
CA LEU A 34 6.98 -1.26 -9.73
C LEU A 34 5.97 -0.29 -9.10
N LEU A 35 5.18 -0.77 -8.13
CA LEU A 35 4.23 0.07 -7.39
C LEU A 35 4.96 1.13 -6.56
N LYS A 36 5.97 0.69 -5.79
CA LYS A 36 6.77 1.54 -4.90
C LYS A 36 7.46 2.67 -5.67
N ASP A 37 7.85 2.44 -6.93
CA ASP A 37 8.54 3.45 -7.73
C ASP A 37 7.69 4.63 -8.15
N LYS A 38 6.36 4.48 -8.13
CA LYS A 38 5.45 5.61 -8.32
C LYS A 38 5.33 6.52 -7.09
N LEU A 39 5.79 6.08 -5.92
CA LEU A 39 5.73 6.88 -4.70
C LEU A 39 6.84 7.94 -4.65
N PRO A 40 6.55 9.15 -4.13
CA PRO A 40 7.54 10.10 -3.68
C PRO A 40 8.58 9.45 -2.73
N GLY A 41 9.84 9.88 -2.81
CA GLY A 41 10.94 9.26 -2.06
C GLY A 41 10.71 9.18 -0.54
N HIS A 42 10.11 10.22 0.06
CA HIS A 42 9.78 10.24 1.49
C HIS A 42 8.69 9.23 1.89
N LEU A 43 7.84 8.80 0.96
CA LEU A 43 6.83 7.76 1.20
C LEU A 43 7.38 6.36 0.98
N LYS A 44 8.35 6.17 0.08
CA LYS A 44 8.94 4.84 -0.21
C LYS A 44 9.44 4.12 1.05
N SER A 45 10.00 4.86 2.01
CA SER A 45 10.49 4.29 3.27
C SER A 45 9.37 3.92 4.25
N ARG A 46 8.16 4.48 4.12
CA ARG A 46 7.02 4.12 4.98
C ARG A 46 6.44 2.76 4.64
N PHE A 47 6.58 2.31 3.39
CA PHE A 47 6.09 1.01 2.94
C PHE A 47 7.22 -0.03 3.00
N VAL A 48 7.06 -1.00 3.89
CA VAL A 48 8.01 -2.10 4.09
C VAL A 48 7.39 -3.38 3.56
N PHE A 49 7.99 -3.95 2.51
CA PHE A 49 7.57 -5.23 1.95
C PHE A 49 8.17 -6.40 2.74
N SER A 50 7.36 -7.45 2.85
CA SER A 50 7.75 -8.78 3.34
C SER A 50 6.88 -9.79 2.60
N LYS A 51 7.31 -11.07 2.54
CA LYS A 51 6.55 -12.09 1.82
C LYS A 51 5.08 -12.12 2.28
N GLY A 52 4.16 -11.89 1.34
CA GLY A 52 2.71 -11.89 1.57
C GLY A 52 2.09 -10.57 2.07
N LYS A 53 2.89 -9.54 2.39
CA LYS A 53 2.34 -8.25 2.88
C LYS A 53 3.25 -7.04 2.69
N VAL A 54 2.62 -5.87 2.64
CA VAL A 54 3.27 -4.57 2.76
C VAL A 54 2.80 -3.88 4.04
N THR A 55 3.73 -3.47 4.89
CA THR A 55 3.46 -2.75 6.13
C THR A 55 3.66 -1.25 5.92
N VAL A 56 2.63 -0.47 6.16
CA VAL A 56 2.65 0.99 6.14
C VAL A 56 2.92 1.51 7.55
N ARG A 57 4.15 1.95 7.77
CA ARG A 57 4.63 2.38 9.08
C ARG A 57 4.09 3.74 9.49
N GLY A 58 3.79 3.86 10.78
CA GLY A 58 3.35 5.10 11.42
C GLY A 58 2.02 5.67 10.91
N LEU A 59 1.22 4.90 10.19
CA LEU A 59 -0.09 5.35 9.72
C LEU A 59 -1.18 5.18 10.79
N GLY A 60 -1.11 4.11 11.58
CA GLY A 60 -2.12 3.78 12.60
C GLY A 60 -2.25 4.81 13.73
N VAL A 61 -1.27 5.71 13.85
CA VAL A 61 -1.27 6.80 14.85
C VAL A 61 -2.19 7.97 14.47
N LEU A 62 -2.60 8.05 13.20
CA LEU A 62 -3.52 9.10 12.73
C LEU A 62 -4.97 8.74 13.05
N SER A 63 -5.88 9.72 13.01
CA SER A 63 -7.32 9.45 13.06
C SER A 63 -7.77 8.59 11.88
N ALA A 64 -8.88 7.86 12.02
CA ALA A 64 -9.38 6.97 10.98
C ALA A 64 -9.60 7.68 9.63
N ASP A 65 -10.13 8.90 9.63
CA ASP A 65 -10.35 9.69 8.42
C ASP A 65 -9.01 10.05 7.74
N LYS A 66 -8.01 10.46 8.52
CA LYS A 66 -6.67 10.76 8.00
C LYS A 66 -5.94 9.52 7.50
N GLN A 67 -6.17 8.37 8.12
CA GLN A 67 -5.67 7.09 7.61
C GLN A 67 -6.27 6.77 6.25
N LEU A 68 -7.60 6.93 6.11
CA LEU A 68 -8.33 6.68 4.88
C LEU A 68 -7.88 7.60 3.75
N GLU A 69 -7.83 8.91 4.01
CA GLU A 69 -7.35 9.92 3.06
C GLU A 69 -5.93 9.60 2.58
N SER A 70 -5.02 9.34 3.52
CA SER A 70 -3.62 9.02 3.20
C SER A 70 -3.50 7.77 2.34
N LEU A 71 -4.20 6.69 2.68
CA LEU A 71 -4.15 5.45 1.89
C LEU A 71 -4.74 5.63 0.50
N ILE A 72 -5.83 6.37 0.36
CA ILE A 72 -6.40 6.67 -0.95
C ILE A 72 -5.38 7.45 -1.78
N ASP A 73 -4.84 8.54 -1.24
CA ASP A 73 -3.88 9.39 -1.92
C ASP A 73 -2.60 8.65 -2.34
N TRP A 74 -2.06 7.78 -1.47
CA TRP A 74 -0.83 7.05 -1.75
C TRP A 74 -1.04 5.89 -2.73
N LEU A 75 -2.15 5.14 -2.59
CA LEU A 75 -2.45 4.05 -3.51
C LEU A 75 -2.83 4.56 -4.90
N SER A 76 -3.55 5.68 -5.02
CA SER A 76 -3.86 6.29 -6.32
C SER A 76 -2.61 6.66 -7.11
N LYS A 77 -1.52 7.07 -6.45
CA LYS A 77 -0.23 7.33 -7.13
C LYS A 77 0.36 6.09 -7.80
N MET A 78 0.06 4.91 -7.28
CA MET A 78 0.57 3.64 -7.80
C MET A 78 -0.24 3.10 -8.99
N GLU A 79 -1.39 3.69 -9.31
CA GLU A 79 -2.20 3.24 -10.45
C GLU A 79 -1.40 3.32 -11.77
N GLY A 80 -1.63 2.35 -12.66
CA GLY A 80 -0.90 2.23 -13.92
C GLY A 80 0.55 1.75 -13.80
N ALA A 81 1.04 1.41 -12.60
CA ALA A 81 2.36 0.79 -12.43
C ALA A 81 2.41 -0.69 -12.85
N LEU A 82 1.29 -1.41 -12.70
CA LEU A 82 1.17 -2.79 -13.18
C LEU A 82 0.48 -2.74 -14.54
N VAL A 83 1.16 -3.24 -15.56
CA VAL A 83 0.52 -3.52 -16.85
C VAL A 83 -0.23 -4.84 -16.68
N ILE A 84 -1.55 -4.77 -16.57
CA ILE A 84 -2.39 -5.96 -16.71
C ILE A 84 -2.47 -6.21 -18.21
N ASN A 85 -1.68 -7.16 -18.71
CA ASN A 85 -1.92 -7.71 -20.04
C ASN A 85 -3.25 -8.48 -19.95
N ASN A 86 -4.31 -7.90 -20.51
CA ASN A 86 -5.57 -8.61 -20.73
C ASN A 86 -5.41 -9.67 -21.82
#